data_AF-A0A8K0D056-F1
#
_entry.id   AF-A0A8K0D056-F1
#
_cell.length_a   1.000
_cell.length_b   1.000
_cell.length_c   1.000
_cell.angle_alpha   90.00
_cell.angle_beta   90.00
_cell.angle_gamma   90.00
#
_symmetry.space_group_name_H-M   'P 1'
#
loop_
_entity.id
_entity.type
_entity.pdbx_description
1 polymer ?
#
loop_
_entity_poly.entity_id
_entity_poly.type
_entity_poly.pdbx_seq_one_letter_code
_entity_poly.pdbx_strand_id
1 'polypeptide(L)'
;MYLGNPAPLPINSNPGMVFPPRKFTTVLDVSRFAARLLDAALSHKAVLDSRSLPTERATSREPGQPLCMSQYYRLLGVCRIPGKLRDSQYISSQPTVGEHPPEHVVVICRSQFYCVPVQAADRGRLNEDELCAQLLHILDDAPCLASPPPVGLLTSWRRPKWWEARETLRKEERNRRNLELIEHALLILCLDEPLPTTFNLRVQRGMKGHTAGGRDETNLALQMLHGGGSVHNSANRWFDKTIQLIISGDGACGLCYEHSPAEGVAVIQLVEQFLKHAESLPPTSEVPAACGSHLPPPERLEWILETEDHKRIEESALQLDNLIKDLDFQIYRYGGYGKEFIKSCHVSPDVYIQLALQLAYYKLNGRLTATYESASTRRFLLGRVDCIRSATPEALEWVAAMAQPKEGDELGNKKVTFQLVSDEVKLELWNNAVKEQTKEMVDNILGQGIDIHLLGLREAAKETSPTAASPLPEMFTDESYRIANRFLLSTSQVATTTDSFMGYGPVDPDGYGASYNPKPNSIVFCLSAFWSSETTSTTRFAQALEESLNSMQTFLAKPRQNSN
;
A
#
# COMPACT_ATOMS: atom_id res chain seq x y z
N MET A 1 1.50 12.01 -10.78
CA MET A 1 1.59 11.29 -9.49
C MET A 1 2.84 10.42 -9.40
N TYR A 2 2.98 9.37 -10.22
CA TYR A 2 4.03 8.35 -10.00
C TYR A 2 5.32 8.52 -10.83
N LEU A 3 5.23 8.46 -12.16
CA LEU A 3 6.40 8.28 -13.03
C LEU A 3 7.38 9.46 -13.04
N GLY A 4 6.93 10.66 -12.68
CA GLY A 4 7.79 11.84 -12.54
C GLY A 4 8.31 12.08 -11.12
N ASN A 5 7.94 11.24 -10.13
CA ASN A 5 8.39 11.38 -8.76
C ASN A 5 9.79 10.73 -8.60
N PRO A 6 10.84 11.49 -8.21
CA PRO A 6 12.19 10.97 -8.07
C PRO A 6 12.46 10.26 -6.73
N ALA A 7 11.50 10.27 -5.81
CA ALA A 7 11.61 9.61 -4.51
C ALA A 7 11.84 8.09 -4.66
N PRO A 8 12.53 7.45 -3.69
CA PRO A 8 12.66 6.00 -3.70
C PRO A 8 11.28 5.34 -3.53
N LEU A 9 11.07 4.20 -4.18
CA LEU A 9 9.78 3.50 -4.18
C LEU A 9 9.35 2.96 -2.81
N PRO A 10 10.18 2.20 -2.05
CA PRO A 10 9.78 1.72 -0.74
C PRO A 10 9.44 2.90 0.17
N ILE A 11 8.44 2.71 1.03
CA ILE A 11 7.90 3.71 1.97
C ILE A 11 7.15 4.85 1.29
N ASN A 12 7.74 5.55 0.32
CA ASN A 12 7.18 6.77 -0.26
C ASN A 12 6.13 6.54 -1.36
N SER A 13 6.15 5.38 -2.01
CA SER A 13 5.25 5.08 -3.13
C SER A 13 4.63 3.70 -3.04
N ASN A 14 5.41 2.67 -2.75
CA ASN A 14 4.93 1.28 -2.72
C ASN A 14 4.30 0.97 -1.36
N PRO A 15 3.00 0.65 -1.31
CA PRO A 15 2.38 0.24 -0.06
C PRO A 15 2.70 -1.22 0.28
N GLY A 16 2.76 -1.51 1.57
CA GLY A 16 2.89 -2.84 2.12
C GLY A 16 1.55 -3.33 2.64
N MET A 17 1.17 -4.56 2.31
CA MET A 17 -0.05 -5.22 2.79
C MET A 17 0.30 -6.47 3.58
N VAL A 18 -0.30 -6.63 4.75
CA VAL A 18 -0.15 -7.81 5.62
C VAL A 18 -1.39 -8.68 5.48
N PHE A 19 -1.18 -9.97 5.25
CA PHE A 19 -2.25 -10.98 5.23
C PHE A 19 -2.38 -11.63 6.62
N PRO A 20 -3.50 -12.29 6.92
CA PRO A 20 -3.61 -13.12 8.12
C PRO A 20 -2.45 -14.12 8.19
N PRO A 21 -1.65 -14.13 9.28
CA PRO A 21 -0.51 -15.03 9.40
C PRO A 21 -0.91 -16.49 9.31
N ARG A 22 0.02 -17.31 8.84
CA ARG A 22 -0.11 -18.76 8.79
C ARG A 22 0.78 -19.42 9.82
N LYS A 23 0.50 -20.68 10.14
CA LYS A 23 1.40 -21.51 10.93
C LYS A 23 2.11 -22.46 9.99
N PHE A 24 3.40 -22.25 9.82
CA PHE A 24 4.27 -23.17 9.10
C PHE A 24 5.08 -23.97 10.12
N THR A 25 5.09 -25.29 9.96
CA THR A 25 5.88 -26.20 10.80
C THR A 25 7.13 -26.68 10.09
N THR A 26 7.09 -26.74 8.76
CA THR A 26 8.18 -27.22 7.91
C THR A 26 8.41 -26.29 6.72
N VAL A 27 9.59 -26.41 6.09
CA VAL A 27 9.90 -25.76 4.82
C VAL A 27 8.94 -26.19 3.71
N LEU A 28 8.42 -27.43 3.78
CA LEU A 28 7.38 -27.93 2.88
C LEU A 28 6.10 -27.11 2.99
N ASP A 29 5.67 -26.74 4.19
CA ASP A 29 4.45 -25.94 4.38
C ASP A 29 4.58 -24.57 3.70
N VAL A 30 5.76 -23.94 3.81
CA VAL A 30 6.08 -22.66 3.16
C VAL A 30 6.01 -22.83 1.63
N SER A 31 6.69 -23.84 1.10
CA SER A 31 6.72 -24.12 -0.33
C SER A 31 5.33 -24.45 -0.90
N ARG A 32 4.54 -25.27 -0.18
CA ARG A 32 3.16 -25.61 -0.54
C ARG A 32 2.27 -24.38 -0.60
N PHE A 33 2.30 -23.55 0.44
CA PHE A 33 1.50 -22.33 0.47
C PHE A 33 1.91 -21.37 -0.65
N ALA A 34 3.21 -21.21 -0.90
CA ALA A 34 3.73 -20.43 -2.01
C ALA A 34 3.25 -20.96 -3.38
N ALA A 35 3.34 -22.28 -3.61
CA ALA A 35 2.87 -22.92 -4.82
C ALA A 35 1.38 -22.69 -5.06
N ARG A 36 0.55 -22.75 -4.01
CA ARG A 36 -0.90 -22.46 -4.11
C ARG A 36 -1.20 -21.02 -4.47
N LEU A 37 -0.43 -20.06 -3.96
CA LEU A 37 -0.58 -18.65 -4.35
C LEU A 37 -0.17 -18.42 -5.81
N LEU A 38 0.90 -19.08 -6.27
CA LEU A 38 1.29 -19.05 -7.69
C LEU A 38 0.22 -19.69 -8.57
N ASP A 39 -0.31 -20.85 -8.17
CA ASP A 39 -1.41 -21.52 -8.85
C ASP A 39 -2.65 -20.60 -8.94
N ALA A 40 -3.00 -19.92 -7.85
CA ALA A 40 -4.09 -18.95 -7.89
C ALA A 40 -3.82 -17.79 -8.87
N ALA A 41 -2.59 -17.28 -8.90
CA ALA A 41 -2.19 -16.21 -9.80
C ALA A 41 -2.28 -16.61 -11.28
N LEU A 42 -1.84 -17.82 -11.62
CA LEU A 42 -1.94 -18.37 -12.97
C LEU A 42 -3.40 -18.61 -13.38
N SER A 43 -4.25 -19.08 -12.45
CA SER A 43 -5.68 -19.26 -12.69
C SER A 43 -6.37 -17.93 -12.94
N HIS A 44 -6.05 -16.90 -12.14
CA HIS A 44 -6.57 -15.55 -12.36
C HIS A 44 -6.08 -14.96 -13.69
N LYS A 45 -4.81 -15.17 -14.03
CA LYS A 45 -4.28 -14.74 -15.33
C LYS A 45 -5.04 -15.36 -16.50
N ALA A 46 -5.38 -16.65 -16.47
CA ALA A 46 -6.19 -17.27 -17.51
C ALA A 46 -7.58 -16.62 -17.65
N VAL A 47 -8.18 -16.15 -16.54
CA VAL A 47 -9.44 -15.37 -16.56
C VAL A 47 -9.23 -14.00 -17.23
N LEU A 48 -8.11 -13.34 -16.97
CA LEU A 48 -7.76 -12.07 -17.63
C LEU A 48 -7.49 -12.28 -19.13
N ASP A 49 -6.68 -13.26 -19.51
CA ASP A 49 -6.33 -13.52 -20.91
C ASP A 49 -7.56 -13.88 -21.75
N SER A 50 -8.50 -14.65 -21.17
CA SER A 50 -9.79 -14.96 -21.79
C SER A 50 -10.83 -13.83 -21.74
N ARG A 51 -10.49 -12.70 -21.10
CA ARG A 51 -11.40 -11.56 -20.84
C ARG A 51 -12.71 -11.97 -20.18
N SER A 52 -12.66 -12.98 -19.32
CA SER A 52 -13.82 -13.52 -18.60
C SER A 52 -14.00 -12.94 -17.20
N LEU A 53 -13.14 -12.00 -16.80
CA LEU A 53 -13.26 -11.30 -15.51
C LEU A 53 -14.62 -10.59 -15.42
N PRO A 54 -15.45 -10.88 -14.40
CA PRO A 54 -16.75 -10.23 -14.24
C PRO A 54 -16.62 -8.72 -14.08
N THR A 55 -17.42 -7.96 -14.84
CA THR A 55 -17.46 -6.51 -14.74
C THR A 55 -18.04 -6.09 -13.39
N GLU A 56 -17.26 -5.34 -12.63
CA GLU A 56 -17.73 -4.72 -11.41
C GLU A 56 -18.76 -3.63 -11.67
N ARG A 57 -19.65 -3.44 -10.69
CA ARG A 57 -20.68 -2.42 -10.74
C ARG A 57 -20.68 -1.62 -9.45
N ALA A 58 -20.94 -0.32 -9.56
CA ALA A 58 -21.10 0.56 -8.42
C ALA A 58 -22.25 0.06 -7.52
N THR A 59 -21.99 0.04 -6.21
CA THR A 59 -22.97 -0.37 -5.19
C THR A 59 -23.62 0.82 -4.50
N SER A 60 -22.88 1.91 -4.32
CA SER A 60 -23.36 3.22 -3.84
C SER A 60 -23.50 4.18 -5.02
N ARG A 61 -24.43 5.15 -4.93
CA ARG A 61 -24.68 6.27 -5.87
C ARG A 61 -24.68 5.85 -7.36
N GLU A 62 -25.83 5.88 -8.04
CA GLU A 62 -26.00 5.23 -9.36
C GLU A 62 -25.69 3.71 -9.32
N PRO A 63 -26.44 2.92 -8.52
CA PRO A 63 -26.20 1.49 -8.40
C PRO A 63 -26.31 0.78 -9.74
N GLY A 64 -25.40 -0.15 -10.01
CA GLY A 64 -25.40 -0.94 -11.24
C GLY A 64 -24.58 -0.34 -12.39
N GLN A 65 -24.09 0.90 -12.28
CA GLN A 65 -23.18 1.47 -13.28
C GLN A 65 -21.90 0.60 -13.40
N PRO A 66 -21.48 0.20 -14.61
CA PRO A 66 -20.25 -0.58 -14.77
C PRO A 66 -19.02 0.25 -14.40
N LEU A 67 -18.06 -0.39 -13.75
CA LEU A 67 -16.77 0.20 -13.41
C LEU A 67 -15.70 -0.25 -14.42
N CYS A 68 -14.74 0.62 -14.68
CA CYS A 68 -13.60 0.32 -15.53
C CYS A 68 -12.76 -0.80 -14.92
N MET A 69 -12.46 -1.82 -15.74
CA MET A 69 -11.67 -2.98 -15.34
C MET A 69 -10.21 -2.90 -15.77
N SER A 70 -9.76 -1.78 -16.38
CA SER A 70 -8.42 -1.67 -16.99
C SER A 70 -7.26 -1.90 -16.01
N GLN A 71 -7.43 -1.57 -14.73
CA GLN A 71 -6.40 -1.73 -13.71
C GLN A 71 -6.07 -3.22 -13.45
N TYR A 72 -7.07 -4.12 -13.52
CA TYR A 72 -6.86 -5.56 -13.31
C TYR A 72 -5.91 -6.18 -14.33
N TYR A 73 -6.00 -5.72 -15.58
CA TYR A 73 -5.13 -6.15 -16.69
C TYR A 73 -3.72 -5.54 -16.63
N ARG A 74 -3.40 -4.78 -15.56
CA ARG A 74 -2.10 -4.13 -15.35
C ARG A 74 -1.44 -4.54 -14.04
N LEU A 75 -1.89 -5.62 -13.41
CA LEU A 75 -1.32 -6.14 -12.17
C LEU A 75 -0.22 -7.18 -12.42
N LEU A 76 -0.50 -8.18 -13.26
CA LEU A 76 0.45 -9.25 -13.60
C LEU A 76 1.25 -8.89 -14.86
N GLY A 77 2.53 -9.25 -14.89
CA GLY A 77 3.41 -9.00 -16.04
C GLY A 77 3.76 -7.52 -16.24
N VAL A 78 3.71 -6.73 -15.17
CA VAL A 78 4.01 -5.29 -15.20
C VAL A 78 5.23 -4.98 -14.34
N CYS A 79 6.08 -4.08 -14.82
CA CYS A 79 7.26 -3.60 -14.12
C CYS A 79 7.46 -2.12 -14.42
N ARG A 80 7.77 -1.32 -13.39
CA ARG A 80 8.21 0.05 -13.56
C ARG A 80 9.67 0.06 -14.00
N ILE A 81 10.01 0.92 -14.96
CA ILE A 81 11.38 1.04 -15.48
C ILE A 81 11.90 2.43 -15.11
N PRO A 82 13.05 2.53 -14.40
CA PRO A 82 13.60 3.82 -14.02
C PRO A 82 14.07 4.58 -15.26
N GLY A 83 13.82 5.90 -15.29
CA GLY A 83 14.25 6.77 -16.38
C GLY A 83 14.97 8.01 -15.88
N LYS A 84 15.80 8.62 -16.76
CA LYS A 84 16.62 9.78 -16.42
C LYS A 84 15.82 10.97 -15.86
N LEU A 85 14.71 11.30 -16.52
CA LEU A 85 13.83 12.40 -16.16
C LEU A 85 12.47 11.91 -15.65
N ARG A 86 12.01 10.78 -16.19
CA ARG A 86 10.71 10.20 -15.93
C ARG A 86 10.79 8.70 -16.17
N ASP A 87 10.24 7.94 -15.24
CA ASP A 87 10.11 6.50 -15.34
C ASP A 87 9.08 6.10 -16.41
N SER A 88 9.15 4.86 -16.86
CA SER A 88 8.15 4.25 -17.74
C SER A 88 7.59 2.97 -17.13
N GLN A 89 6.62 2.36 -17.81
CA GLN A 89 6.06 1.07 -17.43
C GLN A 89 6.28 0.09 -18.57
N TYR A 90 6.88 -1.05 -18.25
CA TYR A 90 6.74 -2.25 -19.05
C TYR A 90 5.40 -2.90 -18.72
N ILE A 91 4.58 -3.15 -19.72
CA ILE A 91 3.31 -3.88 -19.60
C ILE A 91 3.40 -5.02 -20.61
N SER A 92 3.30 -6.26 -20.12
CA SER A 92 3.28 -7.43 -20.98
C SER A 92 2.17 -7.32 -22.04
N SER A 93 2.56 -7.49 -23.30
CA SER A 93 1.66 -7.47 -24.45
C SER A 93 0.65 -8.62 -24.34
N GLN A 94 -0.61 -8.40 -24.76
CA GLN A 94 -1.52 -9.53 -24.91
C GLN A 94 -0.96 -10.48 -25.98
N PRO A 95 -0.96 -11.80 -25.74
CA PRO A 95 -0.55 -12.75 -26.76
C PRO A 95 -1.44 -12.57 -28.00
N THR A 96 -0.85 -12.50 -29.19
CA THR A 96 -1.65 -12.57 -30.42
C THR A 96 -2.21 -13.99 -30.59
N VAL A 97 -3.27 -14.15 -31.39
CA VAL A 97 -3.90 -15.46 -31.60
C VAL A 97 -2.87 -16.44 -32.18
N GLY A 98 -2.48 -17.44 -31.39
CA GLY A 98 -1.49 -18.47 -31.77
C GLY A 98 -0.09 -18.27 -31.19
N GLU A 99 0.19 -17.16 -30.52
CA GLU A 99 1.44 -16.96 -29.76
C GLU A 99 1.25 -17.39 -28.30
N HIS A 100 2.17 -18.21 -27.81
CA HIS A 100 2.30 -18.58 -26.40
C HIS A 100 3.70 -18.17 -25.94
N PRO A 101 3.91 -16.89 -25.59
CA PRO A 101 5.21 -16.47 -25.08
C PRO A 101 5.52 -17.26 -23.79
N PRO A 102 6.79 -17.65 -23.57
CA PRO A 102 7.15 -18.38 -22.37
C PRO A 102 6.82 -17.54 -21.13
N GLU A 103 6.06 -18.11 -20.21
CA GLU A 103 5.67 -17.46 -18.97
C GLU A 103 6.51 -17.99 -17.82
N HIS A 104 6.94 -17.08 -16.95
CA HIS A 104 7.72 -17.41 -15.76
C HIS A 104 7.40 -16.45 -14.62
N VAL A 105 7.76 -16.89 -13.42
CA VAL A 105 7.85 -16.03 -12.23
C VAL A 105 9.30 -15.94 -11.79
N VAL A 106 9.63 -14.88 -11.06
CA VAL A 106 10.92 -14.77 -10.40
C VAL A 106 10.74 -14.99 -8.91
N VAL A 107 11.52 -15.92 -8.36
CA VAL A 107 11.55 -16.20 -6.93
C VAL A 107 12.82 -15.60 -6.37
N ILE A 108 12.71 -14.83 -5.28
CA ILE A 108 13.85 -14.26 -4.58
C ILE A 108 13.97 -14.93 -3.21
N CYS A 109 15.12 -15.54 -2.93
CA CYS A 109 15.42 -16.15 -1.64
C CYS A 109 16.85 -15.80 -1.24
N ARG A 110 17.04 -15.27 -0.03
CA ARG A 110 18.35 -14.82 0.49
C ARG A 110 19.11 -13.92 -0.50
N SER A 111 18.39 -12.97 -1.11
CA SER A 111 18.92 -12.02 -2.12
C SER A 111 19.33 -12.65 -3.46
N GLN A 112 19.01 -13.93 -3.69
CA GLN A 112 19.26 -14.64 -4.94
C GLN A 112 17.98 -14.72 -5.75
N PHE A 113 18.12 -14.58 -7.07
CA PHE A 113 17.00 -14.55 -8.00
C PHE A 113 16.97 -15.85 -8.79
N TYR A 114 15.80 -16.46 -8.90
CA TYR A 114 15.58 -17.69 -9.64
C TYR A 114 14.44 -17.48 -10.63
N CYS A 115 14.67 -17.80 -11.90
CA CYS A 115 13.64 -17.87 -12.92
C CYS A 115 12.96 -19.25 -12.85
N VAL A 116 11.65 -19.24 -12.59
CA VAL A 116 10.82 -20.45 -12.53
C VAL A 116 9.81 -20.39 -13.66
N PRO A 117 9.99 -21.19 -14.74
CA PRO A 117 8.97 -21.36 -15.76
C PRO A 117 7.67 -21.87 -15.13
N VAL A 118 6.53 -21.33 -15.54
CA VAL A 118 5.20 -21.76 -15.05
C VAL A 118 4.45 -22.65 -16.05
N GLN A 119 5.11 -22.95 -17.17
CA GLN A 119 4.67 -23.84 -18.21
C GLN A 119 5.82 -24.80 -18.52
N ALA A 120 5.51 -26.07 -18.78
CA ALA A 120 6.54 -26.98 -19.28
C ALA A 120 6.74 -26.78 -20.80
N ALA A 121 7.83 -27.32 -21.35
CA ALA A 121 8.10 -27.23 -22.79
C ALA A 121 7.21 -28.17 -23.62
N ASP A 122 6.82 -29.30 -23.04
CA ASP A 122 6.08 -30.40 -23.67
C ASP A 122 4.60 -30.46 -23.25
N ARG A 123 4.28 -29.84 -22.11
CA ARG A 123 2.92 -29.77 -21.55
C ARG A 123 2.61 -28.32 -21.15
N GLY A 124 1.34 -28.04 -20.90
CA GLY A 124 0.91 -26.69 -20.53
C GLY A 124 1.40 -26.25 -19.15
N ARG A 125 0.55 -25.50 -18.46
CA ARG A 125 0.80 -24.98 -17.12
C ARG A 125 1.24 -26.07 -16.11
N LEU A 126 2.21 -25.73 -15.26
CA LEU A 126 2.65 -26.57 -14.15
C LEU A 126 1.57 -26.71 -13.07
N ASN A 127 1.48 -27.89 -12.46
CA ASN A 127 0.56 -28.14 -11.35
C ASN A 127 1.16 -27.72 -9.98
N GLU A 128 0.35 -27.76 -8.91
CA GLU A 128 0.77 -27.39 -7.56
C GLU A 128 2.00 -28.19 -7.07
N ASP A 129 2.02 -29.51 -7.30
CA ASP A 129 3.11 -30.40 -6.88
C ASP A 129 4.43 -30.03 -7.55
N GLU A 130 4.39 -29.73 -8.85
CA GLU A 130 5.55 -29.33 -9.66
C GLU A 130 6.09 -27.97 -9.24
N LEU A 131 5.20 -26.98 -9.03
CA LEU A 131 5.58 -25.68 -8.50
C LEU A 131 6.19 -25.80 -7.10
N CYS A 132 5.61 -26.65 -6.24
CA CYS A 132 6.13 -26.91 -4.90
C CYS A 132 7.52 -27.55 -4.94
N ALA A 133 7.76 -28.51 -5.84
CA ALA A 133 9.07 -29.13 -6.02
C ALA A 133 10.14 -28.12 -6.47
N GLN A 134 9.81 -27.23 -7.41
CA GLN A 134 10.71 -26.16 -7.87
C GLN A 134 11.06 -25.18 -6.74
N LEU A 135 10.07 -24.81 -5.91
CA LEU A 135 10.27 -23.93 -4.76
C LEU A 135 11.05 -24.59 -3.63
N LEU A 136 10.85 -25.90 -3.39
CA LEU A 136 11.65 -26.68 -2.45
C LEU A 136 13.12 -26.71 -2.87
N HIS A 137 13.40 -26.90 -4.16
CA HIS A 137 14.76 -26.83 -4.67
C HIS A 137 15.40 -25.46 -4.37
N ILE A 138 14.67 -24.36 -4.53
CA ILE A 138 15.20 -23.01 -4.24
C ILE A 138 15.52 -22.85 -2.75
N LEU A 139 14.62 -23.35 -1.88
CA LEU A 139 14.79 -23.30 -0.43
C LEU A 139 15.96 -24.17 0.08
N ASP A 140 16.37 -25.19 -0.69
CA ASP A 140 17.54 -26.04 -0.40
C ASP A 140 18.85 -25.47 -1.00
N ASP A 141 18.79 -24.91 -2.22
CA ASP A 141 19.94 -24.36 -2.93
C ASP A 141 20.41 -23.02 -2.34
N ALA A 142 19.49 -22.08 -2.08
CA ALA A 142 19.85 -20.71 -1.67
C ALA A 142 20.71 -20.68 -0.38
N PRO A 143 20.47 -21.52 0.65
CA PRO A 143 21.32 -21.60 1.83
C PRO A 143 22.74 -22.10 1.61
N CYS A 144 22.98 -22.89 0.56
CA CYS A 144 24.28 -23.53 0.32
C CYS A 144 25.33 -22.57 -0.28
N LEU A 145 24.93 -21.34 -0.62
CA LEU A 145 25.75 -20.41 -1.39
C LEU A 145 26.29 -19.28 -0.52
N ALA A 146 27.58 -18.98 -0.68
CA ALA A 146 28.25 -17.95 0.08
C ALA A 146 27.87 -16.54 -0.43
N SER A 147 27.15 -15.78 0.40
CA SER A 147 26.95 -14.32 0.33
C SER A 147 26.75 -13.73 -1.08
N PRO A 148 25.61 -14.00 -1.74
CA PRO A 148 25.29 -13.42 -3.03
C PRO A 148 25.22 -11.88 -2.95
N PRO A 149 25.62 -11.14 -4.00
CA PRO A 149 25.56 -9.69 -3.99
C PRO A 149 24.09 -9.22 -3.93
N PRO A 150 23.73 -8.28 -3.03
CA PRO A 150 22.35 -7.88 -2.82
C PRO A 150 21.85 -6.86 -3.86
N VAL A 151 21.86 -7.26 -5.15
CA VAL A 151 21.52 -6.40 -6.30
C VAL A 151 20.13 -5.77 -6.20
N GLY A 152 19.17 -6.46 -5.56
CA GLY A 152 17.83 -5.96 -5.33
C GLY A 152 17.77 -4.61 -4.59
N LEU A 153 18.78 -4.30 -3.75
CA LEU A 153 18.87 -3.04 -3.02
C LEU A 153 18.94 -1.82 -3.93
N LEU A 154 19.50 -1.94 -5.14
CA LEU A 154 19.58 -0.84 -6.08
C LEU A 154 18.19 -0.28 -6.46
N THR A 155 17.16 -1.14 -6.48
CA THR A 155 15.78 -0.75 -6.78
C THR A 155 15.13 0.10 -5.69
N SER A 156 15.70 0.11 -4.48
CA SER A 156 15.26 0.93 -3.35
C SER A 156 15.76 2.37 -3.41
N TRP A 157 16.66 2.69 -4.34
CA TRP A 157 17.31 3.98 -4.40
C TRP A 157 16.42 5.05 -5.05
N ARG A 158 16.86 6.33 -4.99
CA ARG A 158 16.15 7.43 -5.67
C ARG A 158 16.13 7.18 -7.17
N ARG A 159 15.03 7.48 -7.85
CA ARG A 159 14.79 7.02 -9.24
C ARG A 159 15.90 7.40 -10.23
N PRO A 160 16.45 8.64 -10.23
CA PRO A 160 17.56 8.99 -11.11
C PRO A 160 18.85 8.19 -10.83
N LYS A 161 19.14 7.91 -9.55
CA LYS A 161 20.31 7.12 -9.16
C LYS A 161 20.16 5.66 -9.50
N TRP A 162 18.96 5.11 -9.30
CA TRP A 162 18.65 3.77 -9.76
C TRP A 162 18.75 3.67 -11.29
N TRP A 163 18.27 4.67 -12.04
CA TRP A 163 18.46 4.72 -13.49
C TRP A 163 19.94 4.66 -13.89
N GLU A 164 20.81 5.47 -13.29
CA GLU A 164 22.26 5.47 -13.54
C GLU A 164 22.90 4.08 -13.27
N ALA A 165 22.54 3.46 -12.15
CA ALA A 165 23.02 2.14 -11.78
C ALA A 165 22.52 1.06 -12.75
N ARG A 166 21.23 1.07 -13.09
CA ARG A 166 20.63 0.13 -14.04
C ARG A 166 21.28 0.21 -15.43
N GLU A 167 21.57 1.40 -15.93
CA GLU A 167 22.23 1.56 -17.23
C GLU A 167 23.67 1.04 -17.23
N THR A 168 24.33 0.99 -16.07
CA THR A 168 25.65 0.38 -15.95
C THR A 168 25.53 -1.15 -15.93
N LEU A 169 24.61 -1.70 -15.15
CA LEU A 169 24.33 -3.14 -15.13
C LEU A 169 24.00 -3.69 -16.53
N ARG A 170 23.25 -2.94 -17.34
CA ARG A 170 22.84 -3.35 -18.70
C ARG A 170 23.97 -3.43 -19.73
N LYS A 171 25.16 -2.89 -19.44
CA LYS A 171 26.30 -3.00 -20.35
C LYS A 171 26.78 -4.44 -20.47
N GLU A 172 26.62 -5.21 -19.41
CA GLU A 172 26.94 -6.62 -19.38
C GLU A 172 25.75 -7.44 -19.91
N GLU A 173 26.02 -8.34 -20.85
CA GLU A 173 24.99 -9.07 -21.60
C GLU A 173 24.17 -9.97 -20.66
N ARG A 174 24.84 -10.65 -19.73
CA ARG A 174 24.18 -11.53 -18.76
C ARG A 174 23.24 -10.76 -17.84
N ASN A 175 23.69 -9.62 -17.31
CA ASN A 175 22.88 -8.77 -16.45
C ASN A 175 21.68 -8.19 -17.19
N ARG A 176 21.86 -7.79 -18.46
CA ARG A 176 20.76 -7.31 -19.30
C ARG A 176 19.69 -8.39 -19.46
N ARG A 177 20.07 -9.64 -19.73
CA ARG A 177 19.14 -10.78 -19.79
C ARG A 177 18.41 -10.98 -18.46
N ASN A 178 19.12 -10.92 -17.33
CA ASN A 178 18.50 -11.06 -16.01
C ASN A 178 17.47 -9.95 -15.73
N LEU A 179 17.78 -8.70 -16.09
CA LEU A 179 16.85 -7.57 -15.97
C LEU A 179 15.59 -7.80 -16.82
N GLU A 180 15.75 -8.24 -18.06
CA GLU A 180 14.61 -8.56 -18.95
C GLU A 180 13.74 -9.70 -18.38
N LEU A 181 14.36 -10.74 -17.82
CA LEU A 181 13.62 -11.82 -17.14
C LEU A 181 12.81 -11.28 -15.95
N ILE A 182 13.38 -10.40 -15.12
CA ILE A 182 12.66 -9.80 -13.98
C ILE A 182 11.51 -8.90 -14.47
N GLU A 183 11.75 -8.10 -15.50
CA GLU A 183 10.77 -7.19 -16.09
C GLU A 183 9.58 -7.95 -16.69
N HIS A 184 9.85 -9.06 -17.39
CA HIS A 184 8.85 -9.88 -18.06
C HIS A 184 8.12 -10.88 -17.16
N ALA A 185 8.64 -11.18 -15.96
CA ALA A 185 8.03 -12.13 -15.04
C ALA A 185 6.56 -11.77 -14.72
N LEU A 186 5.69 -12.75 -14.48
CA LEU A 186 4.29 -12.46 -14.15
C LEU A 186 4.14 -11.74 -12.80
N LEU A 187 4.91 -12.18 -11.82
CA LEU A 187 5.04 -11.58 -10.49
C LEU A 187 6.37 -12.02 -9.88
N ILE A 188 6.70 -11.44 -8.74
CA ILE A 188 7.81 -11.89 -7.92
C ILE A 188 7.29 -12.55 -6.64
N LEU A 189 7.93 -13.64 -6.24
CA LEU A 189 7.71 -14.31 -4.97
C LEU A 189 8.97 -14.17 -4.10
N CYS A 190 8.86 -13.55 -2.95
CA CYS A 190 9.95 -13.36 -1.99
C CYS A 190 9.80 -14.36 -0.85
N LEU A 191 10.77 -15.26 -0.72
CA LEU A 191 10.88 -16.23 0.38
C LEU A 191 11.81 -15.64 1.44
N ASP A 192 11.20 -15.08 2.47
CA ASP A 192 11.85 -14.26 3.49
C ASP A 192 12.27 -15.03 4.73
N GLU A 193 13.33 -14.55 5.37
CA GLU A 193 13.70 -14.99 6.71
C GLU A 193 12.96 -14.17 7.78
N PRO A 194 12.65 -14.77 8.95
CA PRO A 194 12.02 -14.04 10.04
C PRO A 194 12.89 -12.86 10.50
N LEU A 195 12.29 -11.68 10.63
CA LEU A 195 12.99 -10.56 11.26
C LEU A 195 13.21 -10.86 12.76
N PRO A 196 14.26 -10.30 13.39
CA PRO A 196 14.43 -10.42 14.84
C PRO A 196 13.22 -9.86 15.59
N THR A 197 12.83 -10.50 16.69
CA THR A 197 11.76 -10.00 17.58
C THR A 197 12.09 -8.64 18.19
N THR A 198 13.37 -8.26 18.19
CA THR A 198 13.85 -6.94 18.63
C THR A 198 13.68 -5.83 17.58
N PHE A 199 13.34 -6.16 16.34
CA PHE A 199 13.21 -5.18 15.27
C PHE A 199 11.99 -4.28 15.50
N ASN A 200 12.22 -2.95 15.54
CA ASN A 200 11.20 -1.92 15.80
C ASN A 200 10.27 -2.24 17.00
N LEU A 201 10.84 -2.72 18.11
CA LEU A 201 10.10 -2.94 19.35
C LEU A 201 9.47 -1.64 19.83
N ARG A 202 8.14 -1.63 19.93
CA ARG A 202 7.36 -0.50 20.42
C ARG A 202 6.31 -0.96 21.42
N VAL A 203 5.90 -0.04 22.29
CA VAL A 203 4.73 -0.27 23.15
C VAL A 203 3.49 -0.23 22.27
N GLN A 204 2.89 -1.40 22.03
CA GLN A 204 1.66 -1.52 21.27
C GLN A 204 0.51 -0.84 22.02
N ARG A 205 -0.27 -0.03 21.29
CA ARG A 205 -1.52 0.57 21.74
C ARG A 205 -2.69 -0.02 20.96
N GLY A 206 -3.85 -0.06 21.61
CA GLY A 206 -5.07 -0.62 21.03
C GLY A 206 -5.20 -2.14 21.25
N MET A 207 -6.14 -2.72 20.51
CA MET A 207 -6.45 -4.14 20.57
C MET A 207 -5.31 -4.98 19.97
N LYS A 208 -5.04 -6.16 20.56
CA LYS A 208 -4.11 -7.13 19.95
C LYS A 208 -4.66 -7.63 18.61
N GLY A 209 -3.85 -7.51 17.57
CA GLY A 209 -4.14 -8.07 16.25
C GLY A 209 -3.30 -9.30 15.95
N HIS A 210 -2.85 -9.41 14.70
CA HIS A 210 -2.02 -10.51 14.22
C HIS A 210 -0.67 -10.59 14.93
N THR A 211 -0.18 -11.83 15.08
CA THR A 211 1.19 -12.10 15.47
C THR A 211 1.75 -13.26 14.65
N ALA A 212 3.03 -13.18 14.29
CA ALA A 212 3.77 -14.27 13.63
C ALA A 212 5.20 -14.28 14.17
N GLY A 213 5.74 -15.46 14.51
CA GLY A 213 7.09 -15.55 15.07
C GLY A 213 7.37 -14.72 16.33
N GLY A 214 6.34 -14.37 17.11
CA GLY A 214 6.47 -13.46 18.27
C GLY A 214 6.55 -11.97 17.92
N ARG A 215 6.31 -11.61 16.65
CA ARG A 215 6.30 -10.23 16.13
C ARG A 215 4.88 -9.70 16.03
N ASP A 216 4.70 -8.41 16.26
CA ASP A 216 3.42 -7.73 16.17
C ASP A 216 3.09 -7.23 14.76
N GLU A 217 1.86 -6.74 14.56
CA GLU A 217 1.38 -6.21 13.26
C GLU A 217 2.25 -5.10 12.67
N THR A 218 2.87 -4.27 13.53
CA THR A 218 3.73 -3.18 13.07
C THR A 218 5.01 -3.74 12.47
N ASN A 219 5.63 -4.71 13.15
CA ASN A 219 6.81 -5.40 12.64
C ASN A 219 6.49 -6.17 11.35
N LEU A 220 5.34 -6.86 11.29
CA LEU A 220 4.88 -7.54 10.06
C LEU A 220 4.71 -6.56 8.90
N ALA A 221 4.07 -5.41 9.14
CA ALA A 221 3.85 -4.39 8.12
C ALA A 221 5.16 -3.82 7.56
N LEU A 222 6.15 -3.58 8.41
CA LEU A 222 7.46 -3.04 8.00
C LEU A 222 8.25 -4.04 7.13
N GLN A 223 8.12 -5.34 7.42
CA GLN A 223 8.68 -6.38 6.54
C GLN A 223 8.04 -6.34 5.15
N MET A 224 6.73 -6.12 5.06
CA MET A 224 6.02 -6.02 3.77
C MET A 224 6.32 -4.70 3.05
N LEU A 225 6.51 -3.60 3.79
CA LEU A 225 6.72 -2.27 3.23
C LEU A 225 8.13 -2.08 2.66
N HIS A 226 9.16 -2.60 3.34
CA HIS A 226 10.55 -2.36 2.95
C HIS A 226 11.52 -3.51 3.24
N GLY A 227 11.10 -4.60 3.90
CA GLY A 227 11.95 -5.79 4.13
C GLY A 227 12.87 -5.72 5.35
N GLY A 228 12.78 -4.67 6.17
CA GLY A 228 13.51 -4.55 7.44
C GLY A 228 14.92 -3.95 7.40
N GLY A 229 15.56 -3.81 6.23
CA GLY A 229 16.88 -3.19 6.08
C GLY A 229 17.84 -4.02 5.24
N SER A 230 18.99 -3.44 4.92
CA SER A 230 20.01 -4.02 4.04
C SER A 230 20.57 -5.36 4.55
N VAL A 231 20.65 -5.52 5.87
CA VAL A 231 21.11 -6.74 6.56
C VAL A 231 20.01 -7.80 6.75
N HIS A 232 18.78 -7.52 6.31
CA HIS A 232 17.61 -8.37 6.45
C HIS A 232 17.04 -8.74 5.07
N ASN A 233 15.75 -8.50 4.83
CA ASN A 233 15.05 -8.94 3.61
C ASN A 233 14.90 -7.83 2.57
N SER A 234 15.44 -6.62 2.77
CA SER A 234 15.30 -5.53 1.78
C SER A 234 15.99 -5.85 0.44
N ALA A 235 17.06 -6.61 0.47
CA ALA A 235 17.73 -7.12 -0.71
C ALA A 235 16.96 -8.27 -1.39
N ASN A 236 16.04 -8.90 -0.67
CA ASN A 236 15.16 -9.97 -1.13
C ASN A 236 13.92 -9.41 -1.87
N ARG A 237 14.10 -8.33 -2.63
CA ARG A 237 13.05 -7.54 -3.28
C ARG A 237 13.50 -7.05 -4.65
N TRP A 238 12.52 -6.67 -5.46
CA TRP A 238 12.69 -5.86 -6.65
C TRP A 238 11.56 -4.82 -6.69
N PHE A 239 11.78 -3.65 -6.07
CA PHE A 239 10.72 -2.67 -5.81
C PHE A 239 10.03 -2.11 -7.05
N ASP A 240 10.66 -2.26 -8.22
CA ASP A 240 10.09 -1.90 -9.51
C ASP A 240 8.96 -2.85 -9.97
N LYS A 241 8.88 -4.07 -9.43
CA LYS A 241 7.86 -5.05 -9.83
C LYS A 241 6.52 -4.74 -9.20
N THR A 242 5.46 -4.76 -10.02
CA THR A 242 4.10 -4.42 -9.58
C THR A 242 3.58 -5.31 -8.46
N ILE A 243 3.76 -6.62 -8.56
CA ILE A 243 3.29 -7.59 -7.55
C ILE A 243 4.49 -8.37 -7.02
N GLN A 244 4.78 -8.19 -5.72
CA GLN A 244 5.75 -8.98 -4.98
C GLN A 244 5.05 -9.67 -3.79
N LEU A 245 4.73 -10.94 -3.93
CA LEU A 245 4.18 -11.75 -2.84
C LEU A 245 5.30 -12.13 -1.87
N ILE A 246 5.10 -11.93 -0.58
CA ILE A 246 6.13 -12.15 0.44
C ILE A 246 5.64 -13.23 1.40
N ILE A 247 6.46 -14.25 1.64
CA ILE A 247 6.17 -15.35 2.56
C ILE A 247 7.42 -15.59 3.40
N SER A 248 7.26 -15.53 4.72
CA SER A 248 8.33 -15.79 5.67
C SER A 248 8.10 -17.09 6.43
N GLY A 249 9.19 -17.76 6.80
CA GLY A 249 9.15 -19.06 7.49
C GLY A 249 8.47 -19.03 8.86
N ASP A 250 8.34 -17.87 9.50
CA ASP A 250 7.65 -17.72 10.80
C ASP A 250 6.13 -17.54 10.69
N GLY A 251 5.59 -17.59 9.47
CA GLY A 251 4.16 -17.44 9.20
C GLY A 251 3.74 -16.06 8.71
N ALA A 252 4.64 -15.07 8.71
CA ALA A 252 4.34 -13.76 8.14
C ALA A 252 4.17 -13.86 6.62
N CYS A 253 3.09 -13.30 6.09
CA CYS A 253 2.88 -13.22 4.65
C CYS A 253 2.15 -11.93 4.26
N GLY A 254 2.34 -11.52 3.02
CA GLY A 254 1.84 -10.24 2.55
C GLY A 254 2.26 -9.91 1.12
N LEU A 255 2.22 -8.62 0.82
CA LEU A 255 2.50 -8.06 -0.49
C LEU A 255 3.23 -6.72 -0.36
N CYS A 256 4.21 -6.50 -1.22
CA CYS A 256 4.69 -5.17 -1.59
C CYS A 256 4.22 -4.90 -3.02
N TYR A 257 3.54 -3.78 -3.27
CA TYR A 257 3.06 -3.47 -4.62
C TYR A 257 3.55 -2.12 -5.16
N GLU A 258 3.92 -2.08 -6.43
CA GLU A 258 4.29 -0.83 -7.12
C GLU A 258 3.02 -0.10 -7.58
N HIS A 259 2.86 1.15 -7.16
CA HIS A 259 1.57 1.82 -7.16
C HIS A 259 1.16 2.44 -8.51
N SER A 260 2.12 2.63 -9.41
CA SER A 260 1.87 3.33 -10.66
C SER A 260 0.82 2.69 -11.59
N PRO A 261 0.60 1.35 -11.65
CA PRO A 261 -0.35 0.74 -12.58
C PRO A 261 -1.79 0.69 -12.07
N ALA A 262 -2.00 0.59 -10.75
CA ALA A 262 -3.32 0.33 -10.16
C ALA A 262 -3.48 0.91 -8.75
N GLU A 263 -4.75 1.04 -8.33
CA GLU A 263 -5.15 1.43 -6.98
C GLU A 263 -5.38 0.21 -6.07
N GLY A 264 -5.41 0.46 -4.75
CA GLY A 264 -5.57 -0.60 -3.73
C GLY A 264 -6.76 -1.52 -3.95
N VAL A 265 -7.91 -1.02 -4.43
CA VAL A 265 -9.12 -1.84 -4.67
C VAL A 265 -8.85 -3.02 -5.62
N ALA A 266 -8.16 -2.78 -6.74
CA ALA A 266 -7.87 -3.85 -7.71
C ALA A 266 -6.89 -4.88 -7.14
N VAL A 267 -5.89 -4.40 -6.39
CA VAL A 267 -4.89 -5.24 -5.72
C VAL A 267 -5.52 -6.10 -4.62
N ILE A 268 -6.37 -5.52 -3.77
CA ILE A 268 -7.06 -6.22 -2.67
C ILE A 268 -7.90 -7.36 -3.24
N GLN A 269 -8.69 -7.10 -4.29
CA GLN A 269 -9.53 -8.15 -4.87
C GLN A 269 -8.71 -9.30 -5.45
N LEU A 270 -7.61 -9.00 -6.14
CA LEU A 270 -6.69 -10.01 -6.66
C LEU A 270 -6.17 -10.90 -5.52
N VAL A 271 -5.64 -10.27 -4.47
CA VAL A 271 -5.07 -10.95 -3.31
C VAL A 271 -6.13 -11.78 -2.57
N GLU A 272 -7.33 -11.25 -2.36
CA GLU A 272 -8.39 -11.99 -1.67
C GLU A 272 -8.85 -13.21 -2.46
N GLN A 273 -8.83 -13.14 -3.79
CA GLN A 273 -9.06 -14.32 -4.63
C GLN A 273 -7.93 -15.34 -4.47
N PHE A 274 -6.66 -14.89 -4.41
CA PHE A 274 -5.53 -15.79 -4.20
C PHE A 274 -5.60 -16.52 -2.86
N LEU A 275 -5.90 -15.78 -1.79
CA LEU A 275 -6.03 -16.34 -0.45
C LEU A 275 -7.21 -17.33 -0.39
N LYS A 276 -8.38 -16.98 -0.95
CA LYS A 276 -9.54 -17.88 -1.00
C LYS A 276 -9.26 -19.16 -1.77
N HIS A 277 -8.56 -19.06 -2.91
CA HIS A 277 -8.15 -20.24 -3.69
C HIS A 277 -7.22 -21.14 -2.88
N ALA A 278 -6.18 -20.57 -2.28
CA ALA A 278 -5.22 -21.31 -1.47
C ALA A 278 -5.86 -22.01 -0.24
N GLU A 279 -6.87 -21.38 0.36
CA GLU A 279 -7.65 -21.93 1.49
C GLU A 279 -8.67 -23.00 1.08
N SER A 280 -9.17 -22.96 -0.16
CA SER A 280 -10.15 -23.93 -0.66
C SER A 280 -9.57 -25.33 -0.89
N LEU A 281 -8.24 -25.43 -1.02
CA LEU A 281 -7.53 -26.67 -1.28
C LEU A 281 -7.25 -27.43 0.03
N PRO A 282 -7.49 -28.76 0.09
CA PRO A 282 -7.30 -29.55 1.29
C PRO A 282 -5.83 -29.51 1.75
N PRO A 283 -5.54 -29.53 3.06
CA PRO A 283 -4.17 -29.61 3.55
C PRO A 283 -3.54 -30.95 3.14
N THR A 284 -2.42 -30.90 2.43
CA THR A 284 -1.69 -32.09 1.99
C THR A 284 -0.28 -32.03 2.56
N SER A 285 0.05 -33.00 3.42
CA SER A 285 1.39 -33.15 4.00
C SER A 285 2.29 -34.09 3.19
N GLU A 286 1.77 -34.65 2.10
CA GLU A 286 2.57 -35.47 1.20
C GLU A 286 3.61 -34.59 0.50
N VAL A 287 4.88 -34.98 0.66
CA VAL A 287 5.95 -34.46 -0.18
C VAL A 287 5.52 -34.74 -1.61
N PRO A 288 5.51 -33.73 -2.51
CA PRO A 288 5.26 -33.98 -3.92
C PRO A 288 6.08 -35.19 -4.33
N ALA A 289 5.43 -36.27 -4.78
CA ALA A 289 6.18 -37.33 -5.44
C ALA A 289 6.99 -36.64 -6.54
N ALA A 290 8.24 -37.02 -6.74
CA ALA A 290 8.99 -36.66 -7.95
C ALA A 290 8.26 -37.31 -9.13
N CYS A 291 7.07 -36.79 -9.45
CA CYS A 291 6.07 -37.50 -10.21
C CYS A 291 6.40 -37.25 -11.67
N GLY A 292 7.30 -38.07 -12.21
CA GLY A 292 7.52 -38.28 -13.64
C GLY A 292 7.93 -37.07 -14.49
N SER A 293 8.08 -35.87 -13.92
CA SER A 293 8.36 -34.67 -14.68
C SER A 293 9.87 -34.40 -14.70
N HIS A 294 10.49 -34.64 -15.86
CA HIS A 294 11.88 -34.24 -16.15
C HIS A 294 12.01 -32.72 -16.27
N LEU A 295 11.46 -31.96 -15.31
CA LEU A 295 11.57 -30.51 -15.27
C LEU A 295 13.03 -30.14 -14.95
N PRO A 296 13.62 -29.19 -15.69
CA PRO A 296 14.91 -28.65 -15.31
C PRO A 296 14.80 -27.95 -13.94
N PRO A 297 15.89 -27.88 -13.17
CA PRO A 297 15.93 -27.07 -11.96
C PRO A 297 15.74 -25.58 -12.30
N PRO A 298 15.23 -24.75 -11.36
CA PRO A 298 15.11 -23.31 -11.53
C PRO A 298 16.42 -22.66 -11.96
N GLU A 299 16.36 -21.76 -12.93
CA GLU A 299 17.55 -21.06 -13.39
C GLU A 299 17.92 -19.94 -12.41
N ARG A 300 19.06 -20.06 -11.73
CA ARG A 300 19.61 -18.97 -10.91
C ARG A 300 20.15 -17.85 -11.79
N LEU A 301 19.73 -16.62 -11.51
CA LEU A 301 20.19 -15.41 -12.20
C LEU A 301 21.46 -14.89 -11.52
N GLU A 302 22.63 -15.24 -12.07
CA GLU A 302 23.92 -14.75 -11.56
C GLU A 302 24.25 -13.37 -12.16
N TRP A 303 24.79 -12.50 -11.32
CA TRP A 303 25.12 -11.12 -11.66
C TRP A 303 26.63 -10.96 -11.79
N ILE A 304 27.07 -10.30 -12.86
CA ILE A 304 28.46 -9.92 -13.08
C ILE A 304 28.58 -8.45 -12.68
N LEU A 305 29.28 -8.18 -11.58
CA LEU A 305 29.33 -6.85 -10.98
C LEU A 305 30.74 -6.29 -10.99
N GLU A 306 30.87 -5.04 -11.40
CA GLU A 306 32.13 -4.31 -11.32
C GLU A 306 32.30 -3.67 -9.93
N THR A 307 33.49 -3.16 -9.62
CA THR A 307 33.77 -2.46 -8.35
C THR A 307 32.81 -1.28 -8.11
N GLU A 308 32.42 -0.58 -9.18
CA GLU A 308 31.48 0.54 -9.10
C GLU A 308 30.06 0.09 -8.75
N ASP A 309 29.62 -1.08 -9.22
CA ASP A 309 28.30 -1.62 -8.89
C ASP A 309 28.20 -1.97 -7.40
N HIS A 310 29.27 -2.55 -6.84
CA HIS A 310 29.35 -2.85 -5.41
C HIS A 310 29.23 -1.59 -4.54
N LYS A 311 29.94 -0.51 -4.91
CA LYS A 311 29.83 0.78 -4.22
C LYS A 311 28.41 1.34 -4.26
N ARG A 312 27.74 1.25 -5.41
CA ARG A 312 26.35 1.72 -5.55
C ARG A 312 25.38 0.89 -4.73
N ILE A 313 25.60 -0.41 -4.63
CA ILE A 313 24.82 -1.30 -3.74
C ILE A 313 24.97 -0.84 -2.30
N GLU A 314 26.20 -0.60 -1.83
CA GLU A 314 26.49 -0.10 -0.48
C GLU A 314 25.86 1.29 -0.22
N GLU A 315 25.95 2.21 -1.18
CA GLU A 315 25.31 3.52 -1.08
C GLU A 315 23.78 3.41 -1.02
N SER A 316 23.17 2.57 -1.87
CA SER A 316 21.73 2.34 -1.84
C SER A 316 21.28 1.70 -0.52
N ALA A 317 22.09 0.78 0.02
CA ALA A 317 21.84 0.11 1.30
C ALA A 317 21.81 1.14 2.43
N LEU A 318 22.82 2.01 2.50
CA LEU A 318 22.91 3.07 3.52
C LEU A 318 21.72 4.03 3.43
N GLN A 319 21.32 4.44 2.22
CA GLN A 319 20.19 5.34 2.04
C GLN A 319 18.86 4.70 2.45
N LEU A 320 18.65 3.43 2.10
CA LEU A 320 17.47 2.68 2.53
C LEU A 320 17.43 2.51 4.05
N ASP A 321 18.55 2.13 4.67
CA ASP A 321 18.62 1.96 6.12
C ASP A 321 18.36 3.27 6.86
N ASN A 322 18.84 4.40 6.34
CA ASN A 322 18.51 5.71 6.91
C ASN A 322 17.02 6.04 6.77
N LEU A 323 16.42 5.75 5.62
CA LEU A 323 14.98 5.95 5.41
C LEU A 323 14.14 5.07 6.35
N ILE A 324 14.53 3.81 6.56
CA ILE A 324 13.87 2.89 7.49
C ILE A 324 14.01 3.37 8.94
N LYS A 325 15.20 3.85 9.33
CA LYS A 325 15.42 4.42 10.67
C LYS A 325 14.60 5.68 10.92
N ASP A 326 14.38 6.49 9.88
CA ASP A 326 13.60 7.72 9.97
C ASP A 326 12.08 7.48 9.93
N LEU A 327 11.63 6.31 9.47
CA LEU A 327 10.21 6.01 9.41
C LEU A 327 9.62 5.77 10.82
N ASP A 328 8.69 6.64 11.20
CA ASP A 328 7.82 6.41 12.34
C ASP A 328 6.55 5.69 11.87
N PHE A 329 6.36 4.41 12.20
CA PHE A 329 5.21 3.61 11.71
C PHE A 329 4.57 2.80 12.84
N GLN A 330 3.24 2.77 12.84
CA GLN A 330 2.46 2.04 13.83
C GLN A 330 1.15 1.50 13.23
N ILE A 331 0.86 0.23 13.50
CA ILE A 331 -0.48 -0.33 13.32
C ILE A 331 -1.26 -0.11 14.61
N TYR A 332 -2.42 0.55 14.49
CA TYR A 332 -3.30 0.85 15.60
C TYR A 332 -4.67 0.22 15.36
N ARG A 333 -5.00 -0.82 16.14
CA ARG A 333 -6.34 -1.43 16.12
C ARG A 333 -7.23 -0.81 17.19
N TYR A 334 -8.16 0.02 16.75
CA TYR A 334 -9.21 0.54 17.60
C TYR A 334 -10.27 -0.54 17.86
N GLY A 335 -10.46 -0.89 19.14
CA GLY A 335 -11.37 -1.94 19.58
C GLY A 335 -12.67 -1.45 20.25
N GLY A 336 -12.91 -0.13 20.32
CA GLY A 336 -14.10 0.41 20.99
C GLY A 336 -15.40 0.18 20.23
N TYR A 337 -15.35 0.28 18.90
CA TYR A 337 -16.45 -0.04 17.98
C TYR A 337 -15.93 -0.15 16.54
N GLY A 338 -16.82 -0.49 15.61
CA GLY A 338 -16.55 -0.50 14.17
C GLY A 338 -17.71 0.04 13.35
N LYS A 339 -17.79 -0.39 12.08
CA LYS A 339 -18.79 0.10 11.12
C LYS A 339 -20.24 -0.13 11.54
N GLU A 340 -20.53 -1.12 12.40
CA GLU A 340 -21.90 -1.38 12.84
C GLU A 340 -22.44 -0.26 13.76
N PHE A 341 -21.63 0.22 14.71
CA PHE A 341 -21.98 1.41 15.50
C PHE A 341 -22.14 2.64 14.61
N ILE A 342 -21.19 2.87 13.71
CA ILE A 342 -21.21 4.07 12.85
C ILE A 342 -22.48 4.10 11.99
N LYS A 343 -22.88 2.96 11.43
CA LYS A 343 -24.13 2.83 10.68
C LYS A 343 -25.36 3.07 11.55
N SER A 344 -25.33 2.70 12.83
CA SER A 344 -26.43 3.00 13.78
C SER A 344 -26.58 4.50 14.03
N CYS A 345 -25.53 5.29 13.84
CA CYS A 345 -25.60 6.76 13.85
C CYS A 345 -26.14 7.34 12.53
N HIS A 346 -26.49 6.50 11.55
CA HIS A 346 -26.92 6.89 10.20
C HIS A 346 -25.89 7.69 9.38
N VAL A 347 -24.59 7.39 9.59
CA VAL A 347 -23.49 8.04 8.87
C VAL A 347 -22.69 6.97 8.11
N SER A 348 -22.09 7.35 6.96
CA SER A 348 -21.13 6.48 6.27
C SER A 348 -19.91 6.21 7.15
N PRO A 349 -19.45 4.95 7.29
CA PRO A 349 -18.22 4.64 8.03
C PRO A 349 -17.02 5.45 7.59
N ASP A 350 -16.92 5.74 6.29
CA ASP A 350 -15.82 6.49 5.70
C ASP A 350 -15.84 7.96 6.11
N VAL A 351 -16.96 8.65 5.89
CA VAL A 351 -17.22 10.04 6.32
C VAL A 351 -16.97 10.22 7.82
N TYR A 352 -17.44 9.28 8.63
CA TYR A 352 -17.24 9.32 10.06
C TYR A 352 -15.75 9.27 10.44
N ILE A 353 -14.99 8.34 9.83
CA ILE A 353 -13.56 8.16 10.12
C ILE A 353 -12.76 9.38 9.64
N GLN A 354 -13.10 9.95 8.48
CA GLN A 354 -12.46 11.17 7.99
C GLN A 354 -12.63 12.33 8.98
N LEU A 355 -13.84 12.54 9.50
CA LEU A 355 -14.09 13.56 10.53
C LEU A 355 -13.34 13.24 11.84
N ALA A 356 -13.24 11.96 12.23
CA ALA A 356 -12.44 11.56 13.39
C ALA A 356 -10.95 11.88 13.21
N LEU A 357 -10.40 11.70 12.00
CA LEU A 357 -9.03 12.06 11.66
C LEU A 357 -8.82 13.58 11.69
N GLN A 358 -9.78 14.38 11.19
CA GLN A 358 -9.73 15.85 11.30
C GLN A 358 -9.72 16.30 12.77
N LEU A 359 -10.57 15.70 13.63
CA LEU A 359 -10.60 16.01 15.06
C LEU A 359 -9.29 15.63 15.75
N ALA A 360 -8.72 14.47 15.43
CA ALA A 360 -7.43 14.03 15.97
C ALA A 360 -6.29 14.98 15.59
N TYR A 361 -6.23 15.38 14.32
CA TYR A 361 -5.23 16.35 13.84
C TYR A 361 -5.42 17.72 14.51
N TYR A 362 -6.65 18.23 14.58
CA TYR A 362 -6.95 19.50 15.23
C TYR A 362 -6.53 19.52 16.71
N LYS A 363 -6.79 18.45 17.47
CA LYS A 363 -6.37 18.35 18.88
C LYS A 363 -4.85 18.46 19.06
N LEU A 364 -4.07 17.96 18.11
CA LEU A 364 -2.60 17.99 18.20
C LEU A 364 -2.00 19.30 17.70
N ASN A 365 -2.61 19.92 16.68
CA ASN A 365 -1.99 21.02 15.96
C ASN A 365 -2.73 22.37 16.11
N GLY A 366 -3.94 22.38 16.70
CA GLY A 366 -4.77 23.57 16.85
C GLY A 366 -5.34 24.13 15.54
N ARG A 367 -5.16 23.41 14.43
CA ARG A 367 -5.60 23.79 13.08
C ARG A 367 -5.84 22.55 12.24
N LEU A 368 -6.63 22.70 11.18
CA LEU A 368 -6.68 21.70 10.09
C LEU A 368 -5.54 21.93 9.09
N THR A 369 -5.37 20.97 8.18
CA THR A 369 -4.37 21.01 7.11
C THR A 369 -4.96 20.48 5.82
N ALA A 370 -4.33 20.78 4.68
CA ALA A 370 -4.67 20.13 3.42
C ALA A 370 -4.62 18.60 3.61
N THR A 371 -5.78 17.98 3.46
CA THR A 371 -5.99 16.54 3.65
C THR A 371 -6.34 15.91 2.32
N TYR A 372 -5.63 14.84 1.98
CA TYR A 372 -5.92 14.00 0.82
C TYR A 372 -6.67 12.75 1.26
N GLU A 373 -7.78 12.46 0.60
CA GLU A 373 -8.44 11.15 0.61
C GLU A 373 -8.66 10.68 -0.83
N SER A 374 -8.30 9.43 -1.12
CA SER A 374 -8.44 8.87 -2.47
C SER A 374 -9.90 8.59 -2.83
N ALA A 375 -10.43 9.24 -3.87
CA ALA A 375 -11.73 8.90 -4.47
C ALA A 375 -11.56 8.10 -5.76
N SER A 376 -12.08 6.88 -5.82
CA SER A 376 -12.07 6.09 -7.06
C SER A 376 -12.95 6.72 -8.14
N THR A 377 -12.35 7.01 -9.30
CA THR A 377 -13.05 7.51 -10.50
C THR A 377 -13.28 6.42 -11.54
N ARG A 378 -13.22 5.14 -11.15
CA ARG A 378 -13.42 3.97 -12.04
C ARG A 378 -14.78 3.95 -12.76
N ARG A 379 -15.73 4.81 -12.41
CA ARG A 379 -16.96 5.02 -13.19
C ARG A 379 -16.68 5.52 -14.61
N PHE A 380 -15.54 6.16 -14.80
CA PHE A 380 -15.10 6.69 -16.09
C PHE A 380 -14.09 5.75 -16.76
N LEU A 381 -14.03 5.80 -18.09
CA LEU A 381 -13.07 5.03 -18.87
C LEU A 381 -11.64 5.38 -18.44
N LEU A 382 -10.86 4.37 -18.05
CA LEU A 382 -9.50 4.50 -17.53
C LEU A 382 -9.38 5.32 -16.23
N GLY A 383 -10.49 5.54 -15.52
CA GLY A 383 -10.53 6.24 -14.24
C GLY A 383 -9.59 5.61 -13.20
N ARG A 384 -8.87 6.47 -12.49
CA ARG A 384 -7.98 6.14 -11.38
C ARG A 384 -8.55 6.73 -10.10
N VAL A 385 -8.05 7.89 -9.68
CA VAL A 385 -8.48 8.58 -8.47
C VAL A 385 -8.57 10.08 -8.67
N ASP A 386 -9.46 10.72 -7.91
CA ASP A 386 -9.46 12.15 -7.59
C ASP A 386 -9.22 12.33 -6.08
N CYS A 387 -9.25 13.57 -5.58
CA CYS A 387 -8.94 13.92 -4.19
C CYS A 387 -10.18 14.45 -3.45
N ILE A 388 -10.67 13.68 -2.47
CA ILE A 388 -11.62 14.19 -1.48
C ILE A 388 -10.83 15.04 -0.48
N ARG A 389 -11.23 16.31 -0.31
CA ARG A 389 -10.57 17.25 0.60
C ARG A 389 -11.30 17.32 1.94
N SER A 390 -10.90 16.47 2.88
CA SER A 390 -11.63 16.31 4.15
C SER A 390 -11.52 17.49 5.14
N ALA A 391 -10.65 18.46 4.87
CA ALA A 391 -10.47 19.65 5.70
C ALA A 391 -11.37 20.80 5.24
N THR A 392 -12.69 20.63 5.38
CA THR A 392 -13.68 21.64 4.98
C THR A 392 -13.88 22.70 6.08
N PRO A 393 -14.46 23.87 5.76
CA PRO A 393 -14.86 24.86 6.77
C PRO A 393 -15.81 24.28 7.84
N GLU A 394 -16.76 23.44 7.44
CA GLU A 394 -17.72 22.78 8.33
C GLU A 394 -17.01 21.80 9.27
N ALA A 395 -16.02 21.04 8.76
CA ALA A 395 -15.19 20.21 9.59
C ALA A 395 -14.41 21.05 10.61
N LEU A 396 -13.83 22.19 10.20
CA LEU A 396 -13.10 23.12 11.09
C LEU A 396 -13.98 23.65 12.22
N GLU A 397 -15.17 24.15 11.89
CA GLU A 397 -16.12 24.67 12.89
C GLU A 397 -16.52 23.59 13.91
N TRP A 398 -16.82 22.38 13.42
CA TRP A 398 -17.18 21.26 14.28
C TRP A 398 -16.02 20.80 15.18
N VAL A 399 -14.81 20.61 14.63
CA VAL A 399 -13.67 20.15 15.46
C VAL A 399 -13.26 21.20 16.49
N ALA A 400 -13.35 22.49 16.15
CA ALA A 400 -13.07 23.58 17.09
C ALA A 400 -14.05 23.57 18.25
N ALA A 401 -15.35 23.33 17.99
CA ALA A 401 -16.36 23.19 19.04
C ALA A 401 -16.12 21.93 19.89
N MET A 402 -15.78 20.80 19.27
CA MET A 402 -15.49 19.53 19.97
C MET A 402 -14.22 19.58 20.84
N ALA A 403 -13.24 20.40 20.47
CA ALA A 403 -11.97 20.53 21.17
C ALA A 403 -11.99 21.53 22.33
N GLN A 404 -13.12 22.21 22.59
CA GLN A 404 -13.25 23.08 23.76
C GLN A 404 -13.12 22.29 25.08
N PRO A 405 -12.48 22.85 26.11
CA PRO A 405 -12.40 22.22 27.43
C PRO A 405 -13.81 21.94 27.99
N LYS A 406 -13.95 20.92 28.85
CA LYS A 406 -15.26 20.62 29.46
C LYS A 406 -15.52 21.56 30.64
N GLU A 407 -16.80 21.80 30.98
CA GLU A 407 -17.15 22.46 32.25
C GLU A 407 -16.54 21.70 33.41
N GLY A 408 -15.63 22.34 34.15
CA GLY A 408 -14.94 21.76 35.31
C GLY A 408 -13.48 21.34 35.11
N ASP A 409 -12.91 21.48 33.91
CA ASP A 409 -11.45 21.34 33.73
C ASP A 409 -10.74 22.53 34.40
N GLU A 410 -10.12 22.32 35.57
CA GLU A 410 -9.33 23.33 36.28
C GLU A 410 -8.05 23.67 35.50
N LEU A 411 -8.15 24.57 34.52
CA LEU A 411 -6.99 25.29 34.02
C LEU A 411 -6.61 26.35 35.06
N GLY A 412 -5.50 26.13 35.76
CA GLY A 412 -5.07 26.86 36.94
C GLY A 412 -5.39 28.36 36.99
N ASN A 413 -5.96 28.79 38.12
CA ASN A 413 -6.06 30.16 38.68
C ASN A 413 -6.40 31.36 37.76
N LYS A 414 -6.87 31.17 36.54
CA LYS A 414 -7.49 32.24 35.73
C LYS A 414 -8.87 31.79 35.25
N LYS A 415 -9.91 32.30 35.91
CA LYS A 415 -11.30 32.23 35.45
C LYS A 415 -11.43 32.96 34.10
N VAL A 416 -11.18 32.24 33.01
CA VAL A 416 -11.61 32.66 31.68
C VAL A 416 -12.94 31.94 31.44
N THR A 417 -14.03 32.71 31.44
CA THR A 417 -15.37 32.21 31.13
C THR A 417 -15.44 31.94 29.63
N PHE A 418 -15.03 30.75 29.19
CA PHE A 418 -15.34 30.33 27.82
C PHE A 418 -16.86 30.11 27.74
N GLN A 419 -17.54 30.76 26.80
CA GLN A 419 -18.88 30.35 26.40
C GLN A 419 -18.73 28.98 25.74
N LEU A 420 -19.00 27.94 26.52
CA LEU A 420 -18.91 26.57 26.04
C LEU A 420 -20.05 26.31 25.06
N VAL A 421 -19.70 25.75 23.91
CA VAL A 421 -20.68 25.39 22.89
C VAL A 421 -21.52 24.24 23.44
N SER A 422 -22.85 24.43 23.43
CA SER A 422 -23.79 23.41 23.91
C SER A 422 -23.76 22.16 23.03
N ASP A 423 -24.23 21.04 23.56
CA ASP A 423 -24.26 19.78 22.82
C ASP A 423 -25.20 19.84 21.60
N GLU A 424 -26.26 20.66 21.65
CA GLU A 424 -27.16 20.89 20.53
C GLU A 424 -26.44 21.58 19.36
N VAL A 425 -25.64 22.62 19.65
CA VAL A 425 -24.87 23.32 18.63
C VAL A 425 -23.77 22.42 18.07
N LYS A 426 -23.09 21.63 18.92
CA LYS A 426 -22.12 20.62 18.44
C LYS A 426 -22.76 19.60 17.51
N LEU A 427 -24.03 19.26 17.73
CA LEU A 427 -24.76 18.28 16.92
C LEU A 427 -25.18 18.88 15.57
N GLU A 428 -25.58 20.15 15.56
CA GLU A 428 -25.81 20.89 14.32
C GLU A 428 -24.53 20.97 13.47
N LEU A 429 -23.41 21.38 14.08
CA LEU A 429 -22.10 21.43 13.42
C LEU A 429 -21.67 20.05 12.90
N TRP A 430 -21.89 18.98 13.68
CA TRP A 430 -21.64 17.60 13.23
C TRP A 430 -22.46 17.25 11.98
N ASN A 431 -23.76 17.56 11.98
CA ASN A 431 -24.62 17.27 10.83
C ASN A 431 -24.18 18.05 9.58
N ASN A 432 -23.73 19.29 9.74
CA ASN A 432 -23.19 20.11 8.65
C ASN A 432 -21.88 19.51 8.10
N ALA A 433 -20.95 19.14 8.99
CA ALA A 433 -19.68 18.51 8.60
C ALA A 433 -19.90 17.16 7.89
N VAL A 434 -20.81 16.32 8.39
CA VAL A 434 -21.18 15.04 7.75
C VAL A 434 -21.79 15.28 6.37
N LYS A 435 -22.67 16.27 6.24
CA LYS A 435 -23.30 16.61 4.96
C LYS A 435 -22.27 17.06 3.95
N GLU A 436 -21.36 17.95 4.33
CA GLU A 436 -20.34 18.47 3.41
C GLU A 436 -19.32 17.38 3.03
N GLN A 437 -18.80 16.61 3.99
CA GLN A 437 -17.90 15.49 3.67
C GLN A 437 -18.58 14.47 2.74
N THR A 438 -19.88 14.19 2.95
CA THR A 438 -20.64 13.31 2.05
C THR A 438 -20.76 13.91 0.65
N LYS A 439 -20.97 15.22 0.55
CA LYS A 439 -21.05 15.94 -0.73
C LYS A 439 -19.71 15.90 -1.46
N GLU A 440 -18.62 16.29 -0.79
CA GLU A 440 -17.25 16.23 -1.33
C GLU A 440 -16.90 14.82 -1.84
N MET A 441 -17.22 13.78 -1.05
CA MET A 441 -17.05 12.39 -1.47
C MET A 441 -17.85 12.06 -2.74
N VAL A 442 -19.13 12.46 -2.80
CA VAL A 442 -20.02 12.20 -3.94
C VAL A 442 -19.55 12.94 -5.19
N ASP A 443 -19.20 14.22 -5.07
CA ASP A 443 -18.73 15.05 -6.17
C ASP A 443 -17.46 14.44 -6.78
N ASN A 444 -16.50 14.03 -5.96
CA ASN A 444 -15.27 13.41 -6.44
C ASN A 444 -15.48 12.06 -7.15
N ILE A 445 -16.29 11.14 -6.60
CA ILE A 445 -16.55 9.85 -7.28
C ILE A 445 -17.34 10.01 -8.58
N LEU A 446 -18.09 11.10 -8.73
CA LEU A 446 -18.82 11.47 -9.94
C LEU A 446 -18.03 12.43 -10.86
N GLY A 447 -16.72 12.61 -10.61
CA GLY A 447 -15.83 13.38 -11.47
C GLY A 447 -16.06 14.89 -11.45
N GLN A 448 -16.65 15.41 -10.37
CA GLN A 448 -16.83 16.84 -10.09
C GLN A 448 -15.80 17.39 -9.10
N GLY A 449 -14.77 16.60 -8.77
CA GLY A 449 -13.62 17.03 -7.96
C GLY A 449 -12.78 18.09 -8.68
N ILE A 450 -12.02 18.87 -7.91
CA ILE A 450 -11.22 19.99 -8.45
C ILE A 450 -9.77 19.61 -8.76
N ASP A 451 -9.19 18.66 -8.04
CA ASP A 451 -7.75 18.44 -8.04
C ASP A 451 -7.21 17.96 -9.38
N ILE A 452 -7.85 16.96 -9.99
CA ILE A 452 -7.45 16.45 -11.30
C ILE A 452 -7.76 17.47 -12.41
N HIS A 453 -8.82 18.25 -12.28
CA HIS A 453 -9.13 19.32 -13.24
C HIS A 453 -8.07 20.43 -13.19
N LEU A 454 -7.73 20.94 -12.00
CA LEU A 454 -6.68 21.94 -11.82
C LEU A 454 -5.30 21.43 -12.26
N LEU A 455 -4.99 20.15 -12.00
CA LEU A 455 -3.79 19.51 -12.52
C LEU A 455 -3.79 19.51 -14.06
N GLY A 456 -4.90 19.14 -14.69
CA GLY A 456 -5.05 19.14 -16.15
C GLY A 456 -4.82 20.52 -16.76
N LEU A 457 -5.43 21.57 -16.18
CA LEU A 457 -5.22 22.96 -16.61
C LEU A 457 -3.76 23.39 -16.47
N ARG A 458 -3.09 23.01 -15.36
CA ARG A 458 -1.68 23.32 -15.14
C ARG A 458 -0.78 22.66 -16.18
N GLU A 459 -0.98 21.37 -16.45
CA GLU A 459 -0.16 20.64 -17.44
C GLU A 459 -0.45 21.13 -18.87
N ALA A 460 -1.70 21.45 -19.21
CA ALA A 460 -2.05 22.07 -20.49
C ALA A 460 -1.40 23.45 -20.67
N ALA A 461 -1.32 24.25 -19.61
CA ALA A 461 -0.61 25.53 -19.63
C ALA A 461 0.90 25.34 -19.90
N LYS A 462 1.54 24.34 -19.28
CA LYS A 462 2.96 24.02 -19.56
C LYS A 462 3.20 23.58 -21.00
N GLU A 463 2.27 22.82 -21.58
CA GLU A 463 2.37 22.33 -22.95
C GLU A 463 2.18 23.44 -23.99
N THR A 464 1.21 24.33 -23.76
CA THR A 464 0.86 25.40 -24.70
C THR A 464 1.66 26.68 -24.51
N SER A 465 2.31 26.87 -23.36
CA SER A 465 3.11 28.06 -23.02
C SER A 465 4.49 27.68 -22.47
N PRO A 466 5.40 27.09 -23.27
CA PRO A 466 6.66 26.52 -22.78
C PRO A 466 7.80 27.52 -22.61
N THR A 467 7.62 28.80 -22.98
CA THR A 467 8.72 29.80 -23.02
C THR A 467 8.62 30.77 -21.85
N ALA A 468 9.75 31.37 -21.46
CA ALA A 468 9.81 32.42 -20.42
C ALA A 468 8.93 33.64 -20.74
N ALA A 469 8.49 33.82 -21.99
CA ALA A 469 7.57 34.87 -22.42
C ALA A 469 6.09 34.55 -22.15
N SER A 470 5.77 33.33 -21.72
CA SER A 470 4.42 32.90 -21.34
C SER A 470 4.51 32.07 -20.05
N PRO A 471 4.68 32.72 -18.88
CA PRO A 471 4.81 32.02 -17.61
C PRO A 471 3.54 31.24 -17.27
N LEU A 472 3.67 30.25 -16.38
CA LEU A 472 2.52 29.57 -15.79
C LEU A 472 1.52 30.60 -15.24
N PRO A 473 0.20 30.39 -15.42
CA PRO A 473 -0.81 31.25 -14.81
C PRO A 473 -0.57 31.46 -13.32
N GLU A 474 -0.77 32.70 -12.84
CA GLU A 474 -0.47 33.13 -11.46
C GLU A 474 -1.08 32.19 -10.40
N MET A 475 -2.31 31.70 -10.64
CA MET A 475 -2.99 30.73 -9.79
C MET A 475 -2.14 29.49 -9.47
N PHE A 476 -1.32 29.00 -10.39
CA PHE A 476 -0.49 27.80 -10.18
C PHE A 476 0.87 28.08 -9.53
N THR A 477 1.25 29.36 -9.44
CA THR A 477 2.43 29.82 -8.71
C THR A 477 2.10 30.45 -7.37
N ASP A 478 0.81 30.69 -7.10
CA ASP A 478 0.31 31.27 -5.86
C ASP A 478 0.58 30.37 -4.65
N GLU A 479 0.82 31.00 -3.51
CA GLU A 479 1.09 30.33 -2.25
C GLU A 479 -0.11 29.46 -1.80
N SER A 480 -1.34 29.88 -2.09
CA SER A 480 -2.55 29.11 -1.76
C SER A 480 -2.59 27.78 -2.52
N TYR A 481 -2.20 27.77 -3.80
CA TYR A 481 -2.10 26.53 -4.58
C TYR A 481 -1.00 25.62 -4.04
N ARG A 482 0.13 26.18 -3.61
CA ARG A 482 1.21 25.42 -2.97
C ARG A 482 0.75 24.78 -1.66
N ILE A 483 0.06 25.53 -0.79
CA ILE A 483 -0.51 25.02 0.47
C ILE A 483 -1.57 23.95 0.20
N ALA A 484 -2.48 24.20 -0.74
CA ALA A 484 -3.55 23.27 -1.08
C ALA A 484 -3.04 21.91 -1.59
N ASN A 485 -1.86 21.87 -2.20
CA ASN A 485 -1.22 20.64 -2.71
C ASN A 485 -0.14 20.07 -1.77
N ARG A 486 0.06 20.66 -0.59
CA ARG A 486 0.95 20.14 0.45
C ARG A 486 0.15 19.32 1.46
N PHE A 487 -0.09 18.05 1.14
CA PHE A 487 -0.93 17.16 1.96
C PHE A 487 -0.21 16.65 3.21
N LEU A 488 -0.33 17.37 4.32
CA LEU A 488 0.22 16.92 5.62
C LEU A 488 -0.59 15.79 6.25
N LEU A 489 -1.78 15.48 5.73
CA LEU A 489 -2.54 14.28 6.11
C LEU A 489 -2.99 13.57 4.83
N SER A 490 -2.39 12.41 4.54
CA SER A 490 -2.71 11.61 3.35
C SER A 490 -3.37 10.30 3.77
N THR A 491 -4.60 10.09 3.31
CA THR A 491 -5.50 9.06 3.83
C THR A 491 -6.11 8.22 2.71
N SER A 492 -6.49 6.99 3.06
CA SER A 492 -7.25 6.12 2.16
C SER A 492 -7.98 5.03 2.92
N GLN A 493 -9.20 4.72 2.46
CA GLN A 493 -9.94 3.56 2.93
C GLN A 493 -9.47 2.30 2.19
N VAL A 494 -9.04 1.30 2.96
CA VAL A 494 -8.59 -0.02 2.47
C VAL A 494 -9.52 -1.08 3.04
N ALA A 495 -10.74 -1.17 2.50
CA ALA A 495 -11.72 -2.13 2.95
C ALA A 495 -11.40 -3.55 2.43
N THR A 496 -11.20 -4.50 3.34
CA THR A 496 -10.95 -5.91 3.02
C THR A 496 -12.01 -6.81 3.67
N THR A 497 -12.34 -7.93 3.02
CA THR A 497 -13.18 -9.00 3.59
C THR A 497 -12.39 -9.89 4.54
N THR A 498 -11.13 -10.18 4.21
CA THR A 498 -10.15 -10.85 5.10
C THR A 498 -9.68 -9.92 6.21
N ASP A 499 -9.04 -10.41 7.28
CA ASP A 499 -8.44 -9.51 8.29
C ASP A 499 -7.08 -8.92 7.84
N SER A 500 -6.90 -8.70 6.54
CA SER A 500 -5.72 -8.06 5.96
C SER A 500 -5.78 -6.55 6.09
N PHE A 501 -4.63 -5.88 6.13
CA PHE A 501 -4.52 -4.41 6.13
C PHE A 501 -3.31 -3.96 5.30
N MET A 502 -3.33 -2.70 4.85
CA MET A 502 -2.32 -2.12 3.97
C MET A 502 -1.95 -0.72 4.43
N GLY A 503 -0.66 -0.38 4.40
CA GLY A 503 -0.15 0.92 4.80
C GLY A 503 0.98 1.42 3.92
N TYR A 504 1.29 2.71 4.05
CA TYR A 504 2.28 3.45 3.27
C TYR A 504 2.88 4.59 4.11
N GLY A 505 4.01 5.14 3.68
CA GLY A 505 4.65 6.30 4.32
C GLY A 505 3.94 7.63 4.02
N PRO A 506 4.30 8.72 4.72
CA PRO A 506 3.77 10.06 4.43
C PRO A 506 4.17 10.56 3.03
N VAL A 507 3.37 11.49 2.49
CA VAL A 507 3.66 12.16 1.20
C VAL A 507 4.39 13.50 1.35
N ASP A 508 4.56 13.97 2.60
CA ASP A 508 5.30 15.17 2.97
C ASP A 508 6.20 14.84 4.18
N PRO A 509 7.42 15.41 4.28
CA PRO A 509 8.29 15.18 5.43
C PRO A 509 7.67 15.54 6.79
N ASP A 510 6.78 16.53 6.83
CA ASP A 510 6.06 16.95 8.05
C ASP A 510 4.63 16.43 8.11
N GLY A 511 4.33 15.38 7.35
CA GLY A 511 2.99 14.83 7.21
C GLY A 511 2.79 13.48 7.87
N TYR A 512 1.54 13.02 7.81
CA TYR A 512 1.12 11.68 8.19
C TYR A 512 0.58 10.91 6.98
N GLY A 513 0.88 9.61 6.93
CA GLY A 513 0.08 8.64 6.19
C GLY A 513 -0.90 7.93 7.13
N ALA A 514 -2.17 7.83 6.74
CA ALA A 514 -3.20 7.17 7.55
C ALA A 514 -4.17 6.38 6.66
N SER A 515 -3.89 5.10 6.47
CA SER A 515 -4.86 4.18 5.85
C SER A 515 -5.70 3.51 6.93
N TYR A 516 -6.94 3.13 6.58
CA TYR A 516 -7.84 2.48 7.53
C TYR A 516 -8.74 1.41 6.92
N ASN A 517 -9.01 0.39 7.72
CA ASN A 517 -9.87 -0.74 7.37
C ASN A 517 -10.99 -0.92 8.41
N PRO A 518 -12.21 -0.44 8.12
CA PRO A 518 -13.33 -0.55 9.05
C PRO A 518 -13.93 -1.97 9.04
N LYS A 519 -13.80 -2.66 10.17
CA LYS A 519 -14.43 -3.97 10.45
C LYS A 519 -15.75 -3.78 11.20
N PRO A 520 -16.58 -4.83 11.36
CA PRO A 520 -17.86 -4.73 12.09
C PRO A 520 -17.72 -4.06 13.47
N ASN A 521 -16.75 -4.50 14.27
CA ASN A 521 -16.58 -4.10 15.68
C ASN A 521 -15.19 -3.52 15.99
N SER A 522 -14.38 -3.22 14.98
CA SER A 522 -13.06 -2.62 15.16
C SER A 522 -12.67 -1.80 13.93
N ILE A 523 -11.64 -0.98 14.06
CA ILE A 523 -11.04 -0.25 12.93
C ILE A 523 -9.53 -0.44 12.99
N VAL A 524 -8.92 -0.91 11.91
CA VAL A 524 -7.46 -1.03 11.80
C VAL A 524 -6.94 0.22 11.12
N PHE A 525 -6.04 0.95 11.77
CA PHE A 525 -5.33 2.10 11.20
C PHE A 525 -3.87 1.74 10.96
N CYS A 526 -3.33 2.07 9.79
CA CYS A 526 -1.88 2.09 9.56
C CYS A 526 -1.44 3.54 9.55
N LEU A 527 -0.69 3.94 10.57
CA LEU A 527 -0.24 5.31 10.77
C LEU A 527 1.26 5.40 10.48
N SER A 528 1.64 6.41 9.72
CA SER A 528 3.04 6.69 9.39
C SER A 528 3.36 8.18 9.53
N ALA A 529 4.60 8.47 9.91
CA ALA A 529 5.21 9.79 10.03
C ALA A 529 6.74 9.63 9.84
N PHE A 530 7.51 10.71 9.97
CA PHE A 530 8.97 10.65 10.00
C PHE A 530 9.51 11.19 11.32
N TRP A 531 10.47 10.47 11.91
CA TRP A 531 11.13 10.85 13.16
C TRP A 531 11.91 12.16 13.04
N SER A 532 12.39 12.48 11.83
CA SER A 532 13.06 13.73 11.50
C SER A 532 12.15 14.96 11.58
N SER A 533 10.82 14.78 11.58
CA SER A 533 9.89 15.89 11.78
C SER A 533 9.62 16.14 13.25
N GLU A 534 9.87 17.38 13.69
CA GLU A 534 9.62 17.82 15.06
C GLU A 534 8.13 17.95 15.40
N THR A 535 7.26 17.93 14.38
CA THR A 535 5.83 18.20 14.51
C THR A 535 4.95 16.96 14.43
N THR A 536 5.52 15.80 14.08
CA THR A 536 4.75 14.57 13.88
C THR A 536 5.14 13.46 14.86
N SER A 537 4.17 12.61 15.21
CA SER A 537 4.40 11.40 16.00
C SER A 537 3.21 10.46 15.86
N THR A 538 3.42 9.26 15.33
CA THR A 538 2.36 8.25 15.17
C THR A 538 1.75 7.86 16.51
N THR A 539 2.54 7.81 17.59
CA THR A 539 2.05 7.50 18.94
C THR A 539 1.11 8.58 19.47
N ARG A 540 1.47 9.87 19.32
CA ARG A 540 0.59 10.98 19.71
C ARG A 540 -0.66 11.03 18.84
N PHE A 541 -0.52 10.79 17.54
CA PHE A 541 -1.64 10.74 16.60
C PHE A 541 -2.61 9.60 16.92
N ALA A 542 -2.11 8.40 17.20
CA ALA A 542 -2.93 7.26 17.62
C ALA A 542 -3.72 7.55 18.90
N GLN A 543 -3.09 8.19 19.90
CA GLN A 543 -3.77 8.60 21.13
C GLN A 543 -4.86 9.65 20.85
N ALA A 544 -4.54 10.72 20.10
CA ALA A 544 -5.53 11.74 19.76
C ALA A 544 -6.69 11.17 18.94
N LEU A 545 -6.43 10.17 18.09
CA LEU A 545 -7.43 9.46 17.32
C LEU A 545 -8.32 8.57 18.21
N GLU A 546 -7.74 7.82 19.15
CA GLU A 546 -8.48 7.05 20.15
C GLU A 546 -9.43 7.93 20.95
N GLU A 547 -8.91 9.04 21.49
CA GLU A 547 -9.69 10.01 22.25
C GLU A 547 -10.81 10.62 21.38
N SER A 548 -10.52 10.92 20.11
CA SER A 548 -11.50 11.45 19.16
C SER A 548 -12.62 10.46 18.88
N LEU A 549 -12.31 9.20 18.55
CA LEU A 549 -13.29 8.14 18.31
C LEU A 549 -14.16 7.89 19.56
N ASN A 550 -13.54 7.76 20.74
CA ASN A 550 -14.27 7.61 22.00
C ASN A 550 -15.16 8.82 22.33
N SER A 551 -14.68 10.04 22.09
CA SER A 551 -15.47 11.25 22.32
C SER A 551 -16.67 11.31 21.38
N MET A 552 -16.47 10.99 20.10
CA MET A 552 -17.53 10.97 19.10
C MET A 552 -18.56 9.89 19.40
N GLN A 553 -18.13 8.69 19.84
CA GLN A 553 -19.05 7.64 20.28
C GLN A 553 -19.92 8.12 21.45
N THR A 554 -19.31 8.69 22.49
CA THR A 554 -20.04 9.21 23.66
C THR A 554 -21.00 10.33 23.27
N PHE A 555 -20.56 11.23 22.39
CA PHE A 555 -21.35 12.34 21.89
C PHE A 555 -22.59 11.88 21.11
N LEU A 556 -22.43 10.89 20.21
CA LEU A 556 -23.49 10.42 19.32
C LEU A 556 -24.37 9.32 19.90
N ALA A 557 -23.94 8.65 20.97
CA ALA A 557 -24.71 7.62 21.67
C ALA A 557 -25.78 8.20 22.61
N LYS A 558 -25.80 9.52 22.86
CA LYS A 558 -26.83 10.14 23.71
C LYS A 558 -28.22 9.93 23.08
N PRO A 559 -29.22 9.49 23.85
CA PRO A 559 -30.57 9.32 23.33
C PRO A 559 -31.06 10.66 22.79
N ARG A 560 -31.48 10.69 21.53
CA ARG A 560 -32.17 11.85 20.96
C ARG A 560 -33.39 12.09 21.84
N GLN A 561 -33.40 13.20 22.59
CA GLN A 561 -34.63 13.63 23.23
C GLN A 561 -35.59 13.92 22.08
N ASN A 562 -36.57 13.03 21.89
CA ASN A 562 -37.67 13.26 20.98
C ASN A 562 -38.39 14.51 21.48
N SER A 563 -38.08 15.66 20.88
CA SER A 563 -38.96 16.82 20.93
C SER A 563 -40.21 16.45 20.13
N ASN A 564 -41.28 16.12 20.86
CA ASN A 564 -42.63 15.96 20.34
C ASN A 564 -43.08 17.19 19.54
#